data_AF-A0A7C7E3R7-F1
#
_entry.id   AF-A0A7C7E3R7-F1
#
_cell.length_a   1.000
_cell.length_b   1.000
_cell.length_c   1.000
_cell.angle_alpha   90.00
_cell.angle_beta   90.00
_cell.angle_gamma   90.00
#
_symmetry.space_group_name_H-M   'P 1'
#
loop_
_entity.id
_entity.type
_entity.pdbx_description
1 polymer ?
#
loop_
_entity_poly.entity_id
_entity_poly.type
_entity_poly.pdbx_seq_one_letter_code
_entity_poly.pdbx_strand_id
1 'polypeptide(L)' 'MNHFIKIKNSDIDFLVEFEEGRSLFDLIRLKQELEALLGKSVDVVTEKSVHPLLKERIKAEAVQI' A
#
# COMPACT_ATOMS: atom_id res chain seq x y z
N MET A 1 -16.91 18.45 -0.30
CA MET A 1 -17.47 17.10 -0.47
C MET A 1 -16.41 16.12 0.02
N ASN A 2 -16.59 15.60 1.22
CA ASN A 2 -15.61 14.79 1.95
C ASN A 2 -15.28 13.51 1.17
N HIS A 3 -13.99 13.24 0.95
CA HIS A 3 -13.49 11.88 0.69
C HIS A 3 -12.31 11.62 1.62
N PHE A 4 -12.61 11.61 2.93
CA PHE A 4 -11.85 10.82 3.88
C PHE A 4 -12.16 9.35 3.60
N ILE A 5 -11.20 8.61 3.06
CA ILE A 5 -11.12 7.17 3.30
C ILE A 5 -9.68 6.89 3.73
N LYS A 6 -9.39 7.22 4.99
CA LYS A 6 -8.45 6.43 5.78
C LYS A 6 -9.33 5.58 6.69
N ILE A 7 -9.61 4.36 6.27
CA ILE A 7 -10.17 3.30 7.14
C ILE A 7 -9.14 2.17 7.19
N LYS A 8 -7.91 2.51 7.53
CA LYS A 8 -6.93 1.58 8.07
C LYS A 8 -6.09 2.34 9.09
N ASN A 9 -5.93 1.75 10.27
CA ASN A 9 -5.10 2.25 11.36
C ASN A 9 -3.59 2.05 11.07
N SER A 10 -3.19 2.07 9.80
CA SER A 10 -1.79 2.02 9.38
C SER A 10 -1.17 3.40 9.53
N ASP A 11 0.02 3.42 10.12
CA ASP A 11 0.84 4.64 10.21
C ASP A 11 1.52 4.92 8.87
N ILE A 12 1.83 3.87 8.10
CA ILE A 12 2.56 3.93 6.82
C ILE A 12 1.85 3.09 5.77
N ASP A 13 1.65 3.63 4.57
CA ASP A 13 1.00 2.96 3.44
C ASP A 13 1.99 2.84 2.26
N PHE A 14 2.19 1.62 1.75
CA PHE A 14 3.03 1.33 0.58
C PHE A 14 2.17 0.94 -0.62
N LEU A 15 2.38 1.64 -1.73
CA LEU A 15 1.89 1.24 -3.05
C LEU A 15 3.00 0.49 -3.78
N VAL A 16 2.80 -0.79 -4.05
CA VAL A 16 3.81 -1.66 -4.68
C VAL A 16 3.36 -2.23 -6.02
N GLU A 17 4.33 -2.54 -6.85
CA GLU A 17 4.17 -3.35 -8.04
C GLU A 17 5.01 -4.62 -7.89
N PHE A 18 4.40 -5.77 -8.14
CA PHE A 18 5.08 -7.06 -8.08
C PHE A 18 5.38 -7.57 -9.48
N GLU A 19 6.53 -8.23 -9.60
CA GLU A 19 6.85 -9.06 -10.76
C GLU A 19 5.79 -10.13 -11.00
N GLU A 20 5.72 -10.64 -12.24
CA GLU A 20 4.87 -11.77 -12.57
C GLU A 20 5.23 -13.02 -11.74
N GLY A 21 4.23 -13.81 -11.37
CA GLY A 21 4.40 -15.02 -10.58
C GLY A 21 4.41 -14.81 -9.06
N ARG A 22 4.34 -13.57 -8.58
CA ARG A 22 4.16 -13.28 -7.15
C ARG A 22 2.72 -13.56 -6.71
N SER A 23 2.61 -14.05 -5.48
CA SER A 23 1.38 -14.52 -4.86
C SER A 23 0.88 -13.55 -3.79
N LEU A 24 -0.35 -13.77 -3.32
CA LEU A 24 -0.88 -13.06 -2.15
C LEU A 24 -0.03 -13.29 -0.88
N PHE A 25 0.61 -14.46 -0.76
CA PHE A 25 1.50 -14.74 0.37
C PHE A 25 2.76 -13.88 0.35
N ASP A 26 3.28 -13.54 -0.84
CA ASP A 26 4.40 -12.62 -0.96
C ASP A 26 4.04 -11.21 -0.49
N LEU A 27 2.83 -10.74 -0.82
CA LEU A 27 2.29 -9.47 -0.33
C LEU A 27 2.17 -9.47 1.21
N ILE A 28 1.60 -10.53 1.79
CA ILE A 28 1.44 -10.67 3.25
C ILE A 28 2.81 -10.70 3.93
N ARG A 29 3.76 -11.45 3.38
CA ARG A 29 5.12 -11.56 3.89
C ARG A 29 5.82 -10.20 3.87
N LEU A 30 5.77 -9.48 2.76
CA LEU A 30 6.34 -8.14 2.64
C LEU A 30 5.77 -7.20 3.70
N LYS A 31 4.44 -7.21 3.90
CA LYS A 31 3.81 -6.42 4.95
C LYS A 31 4.40 -6.75 6.34
N GLN A 32 4.46 -8.03 6.71
CA GLN A 32 4.97 -8.43 8.03
C GLN A 32 6.44 -8.05 8.22
N GLU A 33 7.27 -8.21 7.18
CA GLU A 33 8.67 -7.81 7.20
C GLU A 33 8.83 -6.29 7.39
N LEU A 34 8.01 -5.48 6.71
CA LEU A 34 8.01 -4.03 6.86
C LEU A 34 7.51 -3.58 8.24
N GLU A 35 6.45 -4.19 8.78
CA GLU A 35 5.98 -3.89 10.14
C GLU A 35 7.05 -4.22 11.19
N ALA A 36 7.73 -5.36 11.04
CA ALA A 36 8.82 -5.77 11.92
C ALA A 36 10.04 -4.83 11.82
N LEU A 37 10.38 -4.38 10.60
CA LEU A 37 11.51 -3.48 10.36
C LEU A 37 11.26 -2.06 10.87
N LEU A 38 10.06 -1.53 10.63
CA LEU A 38 9.71 -0.14 10.94
C LEU A 38 9.16 0.03 12.36
N GLY A 39 8.72 -1.06 13.01
CA GLY A 39 8.08 -1.01 14.32
C GLY A 39 6.75 -0.23 14.31
N LYS A 40 6.08 -0.18 13.15
CA LYS A 40 4.87 0.60 12.89
C LYS A 40 3.87 -0.26 12.12
N SER A 41 2.59 0.08 12.23
CA SER A 41 1.56 -0.56 11.41
C SER A 41 1.72 -0.13 9.96
N VAL A 42 1.75 -1.12 9.06
CA VAL A 42 1.98 -0.90 7.64
C VAL A 42 0.81 -1.47 6.84
N ASP A 43 0.34 -0.71 5.86
CA ASP A 43 -0.50 -1.25 4.80
C ASP A 43 0.28 -1.38 3.51
N VAL A 44 0.13 -2.51 2.83
CA VAL A 44 0.77 -2.74 1.53
C VAL A 44 -0.34 -3.06 0.53
N VAL A 45 -0.46 -2.23 -0.49
CA VAL A 45 -1.47 -2.35 -1.55
C VAL A 45 -0.79 -2.40 -2.90
N THR A 46 -1.42 -3.09 -3.85
CA THR A 46 -0.92 -3.12 -5.23
C THR A 46 -1.58 -2.05 -6.07
N GLU A 47 -0.89 -1.51 -7.08
CA GLU A 47 -1.51 -0.57 -8.04
C GLU A 47 -2.83 -1.09 -8.63
N LYS A 48 -2.92 -2.40 -8.86
CA LYS A 48 -4.10 -3.06 -9.44
C LYS A 48 -5.28 -3.12 -8.46
N SER A 49 -5.01 -3.06 -7.16
CA SER A 49 -6.04 -3.10 -6.11
C SER A 49 -6.61 -1.71 -5.76
N VAL A 50 -5.99 -0.64 -6.25
CA VAL A 50 -6.43 0.73 -6.01
C VAL A 50 -7.59 1.09 -6.94
N HIS A 51 -8.63 1.69 -6.38
CA HIS A 51 -9.77 2.16 -7.16
C HIS A 51 -9.31 3.21 -8.21
N PRO A 52 -9.73 3.13 -9.49
CA PRO A 52 -9.23 4.00 -10.55
C PRO A 52 -9.30 5.50 -10.24
N LEU A 53 -10.40 5.95 -9.61
CA LEU A 53 -10.58 7.34 -9.20
C LEU A 53 -9.58 7.85 -8.16
N LEU A 54 -8.97 6.94 -7.38
CA LEU A 54 -7.96 7.28 -6.38
C LEU A 54 -6.54 7.17 -6.93
N LYS A 55 -6.35 6.47 -8.07
CA LYS A 55 -5.03 6.17 -8.62
C LYS A 55 -4.24 7.43 -8.95
N GLU A 56 -4.85 8.37 -9.65
CA GLU A 56 -4.19 9.64 -10.02
C GLU A 56 -3.79 10.46 -8.79
N ARG A 57 -4.66 10.53 -7.80
CA ARG A 57 -4.38 11.25 -6.55
C ARG A 57 -3.25 10.58 -5.76
N ILE A 58 -3.29 9.26 -5.61
CA ILE A 58 -2.23 8.53 -4.90
C ILE A 58 -0.89 8.69 -5.62
N LYS A 59 -0.85 8.63 -6.96
CA LYS A 59 0.38 8.86 -7.73
C LYS A 59 0.94 10.27 -7.57
N ALA A 60 0.07 11.28 -7.43
CA ALA A 60 0.51 12.66 -7.20
C ALA A 60 1.04 12.90 -5.77
N GLU A 61 0.53 12.17 -4.78
CA GLU A 61 0.94 12.28 -3.38
C GLU A 61 2.09 11.33 -3.01
N ALA A 62 2.31 10.27 -3.79
CA ALA A 62 3.32 9.25 -3.51
C ALA A 62 4.75 9.78 -3.64
N VAL A 63 5.61 9.38 -2.71
CA VAL A 63 7.05 9.61 -2.77
C VAL A 63 7.71 8.31 -3.25
N GLN A 64 8.38 8.38 -4.40
CA GLN A 64 9.18 7.26 -4.89
C GLN A 64 10.47 7.14 -4.08
N ILE A 65 10.79 5.92 -3.67
CA ILE A 65 11.95 5.58 -2.84
C ILE A 65 12.75 4.48 -3.55
#